data_AF-A0A661MVX7-F1
#
_entry.id   AF-A0A661MVX7-F1
#
_cell.length_a   1.000
_cell.length_b   1.000
_cell.length_c   1.000
_cell.angle_alpha   90.00
_cell.angle_beta   90.00
_cell.angle_gamma   90.00
#
_symmetry.space_group_name_H-M   'P 1'
#
loop_
_entity.id
_entity.type
_entity.pdbx_description
1 polymer ?
#
loop_
_entity_poly.entity_id
_entity_poly.type
_entity_poly.pdbx_seq_one_letter_code
_entity_poly.pdbx_strand_id
1 'polypeptide(L)'
;MEDVQAMLETYGWHLLGADDHPEASASPFALEDDTVKWAVTRGRGPDVVELEFRAFGHFGERTSKLRDIMYCVALGSEHKLFFRKRNDPDWRSQLRTFIEGLDT
;
A
#
# COMPACT_ATOMS: atom_id res chain seq x y z
N MET A 1 2.66 -7.38 3.12
CA MET A 1 1.54 -6.56 2.61
C MET A 1 0.26 -6.88 3.36
N GLU A 2 0.04 -8.14 3.75
CA GLU A 2 -1.12 -8.57 4.56
C GLU A 2 -1.34 -7.72 5.83
N ASP A 3 -0.29 -7.27 6.52
CA ASP A 3 -0.44 -6.42 7.71
C ASP A 3 -1.01 -5.04 7.36
N VAL A 4 -0.64 -4.50 6.20
CA VAL A 4 -1.14 -3.21 5.70
C VAL A 4 -2.62 -3.34 5.40
N GLN A 5 -3.01 -4.40 4.69
CA GLN A 5 -4.42 -4.70 4.41
C GLN A 5 -5.23 -4.89 5.71
N ALA A 6 -4.74 -5.71 6.64
CA ALA A 6 -5.43 -5.95 7.90
C ALA A 6 -5.59 -4.65 8.74
N MET A 7 -4.58 -3.77 8.72
CA MET A 7 -4.68 -2.48 9.38
C MET A 7 -5.66 -1.54 8.68
N LEU A 8 -5.64 -1.48 7.34
CA LEU A 8 -6.63 -0.74 6.55
C LEU A 8 -8.05 -1.15 6.95
N GLU A 9 -8.34 -2.46 6.94
CA GLU A 9 -9.65 -3.00 7.31
C GLU A 9 -10.04 -2.65 8.76
N THR A 10 -9.07 -2.68 9.69
CA THR A 10 -9.28 -2.27 11.09
C THR A 10 -9.71 -0.80 11.20
N TYR A 11 -9.23 0.06 10.31
CA TYR A 11 -9.57 1.48 10.25
C TYR A 11 -10.76 1.78 9.33
N GLY A 12 -11.40 0.74 8.78
CA GLY A 12 -12.58 0.84 7.91
C GLY A 12 -12.25 1.15 6.44
N TRP A 13 -10.99 0.99 6.04
CA TRP A 13 -10.56 1.07 4.65
C TRP A 13 -10.69 -0.29 3.97
N HIS A 14 -11.19 -0.28 2.75
CA HIS A 14 -11.39 -1.49 1.94
C HIS A 14 -10.67 -1.35 0.61
N LEU A 15 -10.05 -2.45 0.18
CA LEU A 15 -9.43 -2.54 -1.13
C LEU A 15 -10.52 -2.59 -2.20
N LEU A 16 -10.39 -1.74 -3.23
CA LEU A 16 -11.27 -1.76 -4.39
C LEU A 16 -10.78 -2.79 -5.41
N GLY A 17 -11.71 -3.47 -6.08
CA GLY A 17 -11.41 -4.28 -7.26
C GLY A 17 -11.31 -3.41 -8.52
N ALA A 18 -10.68 -3.94 -9.57
CA ALA A 18 -10.63 -3.27 -10.88
C ALA A 18 -12.02 -2.99 -11.47
N ASP A 19 -13.03 -3.77 -11.09
CA ASP A 19 -14.44 -3.54 -11.45
C ASP A 19 -15.08 -2.37 -10.68
N ASP A 20 -14.56 -2.01 -9.50
CA ASP A 20 -15.09 -0.95 -8.65
C ASP A 20 -14.46 0.43 -8.95
N HIS A 21 -13.17 0.47 -9.35
CA HIS A 21 -12.46 1.72 -9.62
C HIS A 21 -11.41 1.58 -10.73
N PRO A 22 -11.30 2.53 -11.68
CA PRO A 22 -10.35 2.44 -12.80
C PRO A 22 -8.88 2.45 -12.37
N GLU A 23 -8.58 2.98 -11.19
CA GLU A 23 -7.21 3.02 -10.63
C GLU A 23 -6.86 1.80 -9.77
N ALA A 24 -7.84 0.93 -9.49
CA ALA A 24 -7.59 -0.32 -8.78
C ALA A 24 -6.87 -1.31 -9.69
N SER A 25 -5.79 -1.93 -9.20
CA SER A 25 -5.13 -3.01 -9.94
C SER A 25 -6.01 -4.26 -9.96
N ALA A 26 -6.08 -4.93 -11.12
CA ALA A 26 -6.70 -6.26 -11.25
C ALA A 26 -5.93 -7.34 -10.48
N SER A 27 -4.67 -7.10 -10.15
CA SER A 27 -3.81 -8.00 -9.40
C SER A 27 -3.13 -7.26 -8.24
N PRO A 28 -3.86 -6.93 -7.17
CA PRO A 28 -3.31 -6.17 -6.03
C PRO A 28 -2.21 -6.94 -5.26
N PHE A 29 -1.95 -8.20 -5.58
CA PHE A 29 -0.84 -8.97 -5.01
C PHE A 29 0.15 -9.43 -6.09
N ALA A 30 0.24 -8.70 -7.21
CA ALA A 30 1.26 -8.90 -8.23
C ALA A 30 1.99 -7.59 -8.50
N LEU A 31 3.30 -7.69 -8.76
CA LEU A 31 4.10 -6.56 -9.21
C LEU A 31 3.95 -6.39 -10.73
N GLU A 32 3.59 -5.18 -11.14
CA GLU A 32 3.59 -4.71 -12.53
C GLU A 32 4.58 -3.55 -12.62
N ASP A 33 5.62 -3.70 -13.46
CA ASP A 33 6.72 -2.74 -13.60
C ASP A 33 7.30 -2.24 -12.26
N ASP A 34 7.65 -3.20 -11.39
CA ASP A 34 8.22 -2.94 -10.05
C ASP A 34 7.29 -2.22 -9.07
N THR A 35 6.00 -2.09 -9.42
CA THR A 35 5.00 -1.44 -8.59
C THR A 35 3.77 -2.31 -8.35
N VAL A 36 3.15 -2.15 -7.17
CA VAL A 36 1.80 -2.63 -6.90
C VAL A 36 0.95 -1.41 -6.61
N LYS A 37 -0.24 -1.34 -7.20
CA LYS A 37 -1.18 -0.25 -6.96
C LYS A 37 -2.42 -0.77 -6.27
N TRP A 38 -2.76 -0.19 -5.13
CA TRP A 38 -4.01 -0.44 -4.43
C TRP A 38 -4.84 0.82 -4.47
N ALA A 39 -6.09 0.71 -4.88
CA ALA A 39 -7.07 1.74 -4.57
C ALA A 39 -7.81 1.28 -3.31
N VAL A 40 -7.86 2.15 -2.31
CA VAL A 40 -8.58 1.90 -1.06
C VAL A 40 -9.63 2.98 -0.84
N THR A 41 -10.79 2.60 -0.30
CA THR A 41 -11.84 3.56 0.06
C THR A 41 -12.30 3.34 1.49
N ARG A 42 -12.83 4.40 2.11
CA ARG A 42 -13.39 4.34 3.46
C ARG A 42 -14.92 4.48 3.38
N GLY A 43 -15.63 3.41 3.72
CA GLY A 43 -17.10 3.40 3.71
C GLY A 43 -17.71 3.51 2.30
N ARG A 44 -18.77 4.32 2.15
CA ARG A 44 -19.46 4.58 0.86
C ARG A 44 -19.16 5.98 0.29
N GLY A 45 -18.10 6.63 0.79
CA GLY A 45 -17.71 7.97 0.36
C GLY A 45 -16.99 7.96 -1.00
N PRO A 46 -16.84 9.13 -1.64
CA PRO A 46 -16.02 9.27 -2.84
C PRO A 46 -14.51 9.26 -2.56
N ASP A 47 -14.11 9.23 -1.29
CA ASP A 47 -12.72 9.25 -0.85
C ASP A 47 -12.03 7.91 -1.21
N VAL A 48 -11.38 7.93 -2.36
CA VAL A 48 -10.49 6.87 -2.85
C VAL A 48 -9.06 7.38 -2.67
N VAL A 49 -8.26 6.58 -1.99
CA VAL A 49 -6.83 6.81 -1.82
C VAL A 49 -6.09 5.72 -2.57
N GLU A 50 -5.16 6.13 -3.41
CA GLU A 50 -4.28 5.20 -4.11
C GLU A 50 -3.00 5.00 -3.30
N LEU A 51 -2.64 3.74 -3.07
CA LEU A 51 -1.39 3.33 -2.45
C LEU A 51 -0.51 2.68 -3.50
N GLU A 52 0.71 3.18 -3.61
CA GLU A 52 1.72 2.64 -4.50
C GLU A 52 2.84 1.97 -3.68
N PHE A 53 3.03 0.68 -3.91
CA PHE A 53 4.09 -0.11 -3.32
C PHE A 53 5.20 -0.24 -4.35
N ARG A 54 6.43 0.13 -4.00
CA ARG A 54 7.57 0.04 -4.92
C ARG A 54 8.54 -1.04 -4.49
N ALA A 55 8.86 -1.91 -5.43
CA ALA A 55 9.87 -2.95 -5.29
C ALA A 55 11.17 -2.58 -6.00
N PHE A 56 12.27 -3.10 -5.47
CA PHE A 56 13.58 -2.98 -6.09
C PHE A 56 14.27 -4.32 -5.98
N GLY A 57 14.63 -4.90 -7.12
CA GLY A 57 15.43 -6.12 -7.18
C GLY A 57 16.86 -5.89 -6.69
N HIS A 58 17.67 -6.93 -6.80
CA HIS A 58 19.09 -6.83 -6.45
C HIS A 58 19.75 -5.71 -7.28
N PHE A 59 20.46 -4.80 -6.62
CA PHE A 59 21.10 -3.64 -7.27
C PHE A 59 20.16 -2.72 -8.08
N GLY A 60 18.86 -2.70 -7.76
CA GLY A 60 17.89 -1.86 -8.46
C GLY A 60 17.41 -2.44 -9.80
N GLU A 61 17.69 -3.71 -10.07
CA GLU A 61 17.09 -4.42 -11.19
C GLU A 61 15.58 -4.58 -11.02
N ARG A 62 14.89 -4.84 -12.13
CA ARG A 62 13.45 -5.15 -12.11
C ARG A 62 13.18 -6.43 -11.32
N THR A 63 12.06 -6.48 -10.63
CA THR A 63 11.63 -7.64 -9.85
C THR A 63 10.12 -7.84 -9.89
N SER A 64 9.71 -9.10 -9.94
CA SER A 64 8.33 -9.53 -9.81
C SER A 64 8.02 -10.09 -8.41
N LYS A 65 8.98 -10.05 -7.48
CA LYS A 65 8.85 -10.65 -6.15
C LYS A 65 8.33 -9.64 -5.15
N LEU A 66 7.14 -9.87 -4.60
CA LEU A 66 6.54 -9.01 -3.57
C LEU A 66 7.44 -8.76 -2.36
N ARG A 67 8.32 -9.71 -2.02
CA ARG A 67 9.27 -9.58 -0.90
C ARG A 67 10.30 -8.45 -1.12
N ASP A 68 10.49 -8.03 -2.37
CA ASP A 68 11.43 -6.98 -2.75
C ASP A 68 10.78 -5.58 -2.66
N ILE A 69 9.50 -5.50 -2.26
CA ILE A 69 8.81 -4.24 -1.94
C ILE A 69 9.49 -3.56 -0.76
N MET A 70 9.97 -2.34 -0.98
CA MET A 70 10.72 -1.57 0.02
C MET A 70 9.88 -0.57 0.77
N TYR A 71 8.92 0.08 0.11
CA TYR A 71 8.02 1.01 0.75
C TYR A 71 6.67 1.10 0.05
N CYS A 72 5.69 1.59 0.79
CA CYS A 72 4.38 2.03 0.32
C CYS A 72 4.30 3.55 0.49
N VAL A 73 3.65 4.22 -0.45
CA VAL A 73 3.32 5.65 -0.38
C VAL A 73 1.87 5.82 -0.77
N ALA A 74 1.16 6.74 -0.14
CA ALA A 74 -0.15 7.17 -0.62
C ALA A 74 0.05 8.25 -1.70
N LEU A 75 -0.53 8.07 -2.88
CA LEU A 75 -0.45 9.09 -3.93
C LEU A 75 -1.11 10.38 -3.44
N GLY A 76 -0.43 11.50 -3.68
CA GLY A 76 -0.80 12.80 -3.12
C GLY A 76 -0.23 13.08 -1.73
N SER A 77 0.37 12.09 -1.04
CA SER A 77 1.06 12.26 0.23
C SER A 77 2.57 12.10 0.10
N GLU A 78 3.33 12.80 0.95
CA GLU A 78 4.77 12.58 1.08
C GLU A 78 5.12 11.46 2.09
N HIS A 79 4.12 10.95 2.82
CA HIS A 79 4.33 9.91 3.83
C HIS A 79 4.59 8.54 3.20
N LYS A 80 5.72 7.94 3.59
CA LYS A 80 6.16 6.62 3.13
C LYS A 80 6.25 5.64 4.29
N LEU A 81 5.67 4.47 4.11
CA LEU A 81 5.80 3.34 5.02
C LEU A 81 6.89 2.39 4.50
N PHE A 82 8.00 2.26 5.21
CA PHE A 82 9.13 1.42 4.78
C PHE A 82 9.05 0.00 5.36
N PHE A 83 9.00 -1.03 4.50
CA PHE A 83 8.90 -2.44 4.90
C PHE A 83 10.19 -3.02 5.48
N ARG A 84 11.36 -2.41 5.21
CA ARG A 84 12.62 -2.79 5.91
C ARG A 84 12.51 -2.66 7.43
N LYS A 85 11.65 -1.76 7.91
CA LYS A 85 11.37 -1.58 9.34
C LYS A 85 10.27 -2.51 9.85
N ARG A 86 9.83 -3.53 9.10
CA ARG A 86 8.79 -4.46 9.57
C ARG A 86 9.24 -5.33 10.75
N ASN A 87 10.54 -5.60 10.87
CA ASN A 87 11.13 -6.29 12.02
C ASN A 87 11.43 -5.35 13.20
N ASP A 88 11.17 -4.05 13.03
CA ASP A 88 11.37 -3.05 14.07
C ASP A 88 10.21 -3.14 15.09
N PRO A 89 10.47 -3.04 16.40
CA PRO A 89 9.40 -3.02 17.41
C PRO A 89 8.37 -1.91 17.17
N ASP A 90 8.78 -0.79 16.54
CA ASP A 90 7.90 0.32 16.21
C ASP A 90 7.11 0.13 14.90
N TRP A 91 7.24 -1.02 14.21
CA TRP A 91 6.53 -1.29 12.95
C TRP A 91 5.03 -1.01 13.05
N ARG A 92 4.37 -1.53 14.09
CA ARG A 92 2.93 -1.36 14.28
C ARG A 92 2.55 0.10 14.49
N SER A 93 3.39 0.87 15.19
CA SER A 93 3.15 2.29 15.41
C SER A 93 3.32 3.07 14.10
N GLN A 94 4.37 2.78 13.32
CA GLN A 94 4.60 3.43 12.02
C GLN A 94 3.49 3.11 11.02
N LEU A 95 3.06 1.84 10.95
CA LEU A 95 1.94 1.43 10.13
C LEU A 95 0.65 2.17 10.54
N ARG A 96 0.38 2.25 11.84
CA ARG A 96 -0.76 3.02 12.34
C ARG A 96 -0.73 4.47 11.88
N THR A 97 0.37 5.17 12.14
CA THR A 97 0.54 6.58 11.76
C THR A 97 0.39 6.78 10.25
N PHE A 98 0.87 5.83 9.44
CA PHE A 98 0.69 5.85 7.99
C PHE A 98 -0.80 5.77 7.59
N ILE A 99 -1.57 4.84 8.17
CA ILE A 99 -3.00 4.68 7.87
C ILE A 99 -3.82 5.88 8.38
N GLU A 100 -3.51 6.40 9.57
CA GLU A 100 -4.14 7.60 10.11
C GLU A 100 -3.86 8.85 9.24
N GLY A 101 -2.69 8.90 8.60
CA GLY A 101 -2.33 9.95 7.67
C GLY A 101 -3.01 9.90 6.30
N LEU A 102 -3.79 8.85 5.99
CA LEU A 102 -4.56 8.77 4.73
C LEU A 102 -5.80 9.68 4.74
N ASP A 103 -6.20 10.18 5.92
CA ASP A 103 -7.38 11.04 6.12
C ASP A 103 -7.07 12.54 5.97
N THR A 104 -5.80 12.90 5.74
CA THR A 104 -5.31 14.30 5.66
C THR A 104 -5.11 14.74 4.22
#